data_AF-A0A5J4L739-F1
#
_entry.id   AF-A0A5J4L739-F1
#
_cell.length_a   1.000
_cell.length_b   1.000
_cell.length_c   1.000
_cell.angle_alpha   90.00
_cell.angle_beta   90.00
_cell.angle_gamma   90.00
#
_symmetry.space_group_name_H-M   'P 1'
#
loop_
_entity.id
_entity.type
_entity.pdbx_description
1 polymer ?
#
loop_
_entity_poly.entity_id
_entity_poly.type
_entity_poly.pdbx_seq_one_letter_code
_entity_poly.pdbx_strand_id
1 'polypeptide(L)' 'MRKNKSKNIEIIQYFSKERLDEFRHMSAKARLQWLEEANAFINKALGFKKRAFFDNRFKGMET' A
#
# COMPACT_ATOMS: atom_id res chain seq x y z
N MET A 1 22.16 27.13 1.29
CA MET A 1 21.09 26.30 0.69
C MET A 1 21.03 24.94 1.39
N ARG A 2 20.06 24.72 2.29
CA ARG A 2 19.91 23.42 2.98
C ARG A 2 19.24 22.43 2.02
N LYS A 3 20.00 21.41 1.59
CA LYS A 3 19.45 20.26 0.85
C LYS A 3 18.43 19.56 1.75
N ASN A 4 17.14 19.77 1.51
CA ASN A 4 16.07 18.97 2.13
C ASN A 4 16.23 17.53 1.64
N LYS A 5 16.89 16.68 2.44
CA LYS A 5 16.83 15.23 2.24
C LYS A 5 15.38 14.83 2.48
N SER A 6 14.63 14.48 1.43
CA SER A 6 13.33 13.84 1.60
C SER A 6 13.56 12.59 2.45
N LYS A 7 13.00 12.59 3.66
CA LYS A 7 12.98 11.37 4.47
C LYS A 7 12.09 10.40 3.71
N ASN A 8 12.67 9.37 3.08
CA ASN A 8 11.90 8.25 2.58
C ASN A 8 11.17 7.64 3.78
N ILE A 9 9.84 7.81 3.82
CA ILE A 9 9.00 7.19 4.84
C ILE A 9 8.71 5.78 4.34
N GLU A 10 9.47 4.81 4.81
CA GLU A 10 9.15 3.40 4.62
C GLU A 10 8.08 2.99 5.62
N ILE A 11 6.86 2.75 5.13
CA ILE A 11 5.76 2.22 5.93
C ILE A 11 5.84 0.69 5.87
N ILE A 12 6.41 0.08 6.90
CA ILE A 12 6.45 -1.38 7.05
C ILE A 12 5.16 -1.83 7.74
N GLN A 13 4.28 -2.53 7.02
CA GLN A 13 3.12 -3.21 7.63
C GLN A 13 3.52 -4.63 8.02
N TYR A 14 3.37 -4.95 9.31
CA TYR A 14 3.52 -6.31 9.81
C TYR A 14 2.16 -7.01 9.82
N PHE A 15 2.10 -8.20 9.21
CA PHE A 15 0.97 -9.10 9.33
C PHE A 15 1.28 -10.18 10.37
N SER A 16 0.30 -10.52 11.20
CA SER A 16 0.43 -11.66 12.10
C SER A 16 0.44 -12.96 11.30
N LYS A 17 0.98 -14.03 11.89
CA LYS A 17 1.02 -15.36 11.25
C LYS A 17 -0.38 -15.85 10.93
N GLU A 18 -1.33 -15.62 11.83
CA GLU A 18 -2.74 -16.01 11.70
C GLU A 18 -3.38 -15.31 10.50
N ARG A 19 -3.10 -14.01 10.30
CA ARG A 19 -3.58 -13.27 9.13
C ARG A 19 -3.00 -13.78 7.82
N LEU A 20 -1.73 -14.19 7.82
CA LEU A 20 -1.11 -14.79 6.65
C LEU A 20 -1.71 -16.17 6.34
N ASP A 21 -1.99 -16.97 7.37
CA ASP A 21 -2.65 -18.26 7.21
C ASP A 21 -4.11 -18.10 6.75
N GLU A 22 -4.88 -17.15 7.29
CA GLU A 22 -6.22 -16.80 6.79
C GLU A 22 -6.17 -16.48 5.29
N PHE A 23 -5.26 -15.60 4.88
CA PHE A 23 -5.08 -15.21 3.48
C PHE A 23 -4.69 -16.42 2.61
N ARG A 24 -3.81 -17.30 3.11
CA ARG A 24 -3.40 -18.52 2.40
C ARG A 24 -4.56 -19.50 2.18
N HIS A 25 -5.57 -19.55 3.05
CA HIS A 25 -6.70 -20.46 2.87
C HIS A 25 -7.86 -19.84 2.07
N MET A 26 -7.81 -18.55 1.76
CA MET A 26 -8.80 -17.90 0.88
C MET A 26 -8.72 -18.44 -0.56
N SER A 27 -9.87 -18.51 -1.22
CA SER A 27 -9.95 -18.74 -2.65
C SER A 27 -9.30 -17.59 -3.42
N ALA A 28 -8.86 -17.85 -4.67
CA ALA A 28 -8.26 -16.82 -5.52
C ALA A 28 -9.17 -15.58 -5.67
N LYS A 29 -10.48 -15.81 -5.82
CA LYS A 29 -11.48 -14.73 -5.90
C LYS A 29 -11.55 -13.90 -4.61
N ALA A 30 -11.56 -14.55 -3.45
CA ALA A 30 -11.61 -13.84 -2.17
C ALA A 30 -10.33 -13.04 -1.91
N ARG A 31 -9.16 -13.57 -2.28
CA ARG A 31 -7.89 -12.82 -2.20
C ARG A 31 -7.89 -11.59 -3.11
N LEU A 32 -8.40 -11.72 -4.33
CA LEU A 32 -8.51 -10.61 -5.26
C LEU A 32 -9.40 -9.51 -4.67
N GLN A 33 -10.60 -9.87 -4.19
CA GLN A 33 -11.52 -8.95 -3.53
C GLN A 33 -10.85 -8.22 -2.36
N TRP A 34 -10.14 -8.95 -1.50
CA TRP A 34 -9.43 -8.37 -0.36
C TRP A 34 -8.37 -7.35 -0.80
N LEU A 35 -7.60 -7.66 -1.86
CA LEU A 35 -6.59 -6.75 -2.41
C LEU A 35 -7.23 -5.49 -3.03
N GLU A 36 -8.37 -5.63 -3.70
CA GLU A 36 -9.12 -4.50 -4.27
C GLU A 36 -9.65 -3.57 -3.18
N GLU A 37 -10.25 -4.13 -2.12
CA GLU A 37 -10.74 -3.37 -0.97
C GLU A 37 -9.62 -2.64 -0.24
N ALA A 38 -8.48 -3.32 -0.01
CA ALA A 38 -7.30 -2.70 0.59
C ALA A 38 -6.78 -1.56 -0.28
N ASN A 39 -6.70 -1.74 -1.61
CA ASN A 39 -6.30 -0.68 -2.53
C ASN A 39 -7.26 0.50 -2.51
N ALA A 40 -8.56 0.26 -2.50
CA ALA A 40 -9.58 1.31 -2.41
C ALA A 40 -9.48 2.08 -1.09
N PHE A 41 -9.30 1.38 0.03
CA PHE A 41 -9.11 1.99 1.34
C PHE A 41 -7.86 2.89 1.37
N ILE A 42 -6.71 2.40 0.90
CA ILE A 42 -5.46 3.17 0.86
C ILE A 42 -5.64 4.41 -0.03
N ASN A 43 -6.26 4.25 -1.21
CA ASN A 43 -6.50 5.37 -2.11
C ASN A 43 -7.45 6.41 -1.49
N LYS A 44 -8.47 5.98 -0.74
CA LYS A 44 -9.38 6.88 -0.02
C LYS A 44 -8.71 7.59 1.15
N ALA A 45 -7.88 6.88 1.92
CA ALA A 45 -7.26 7.39 3.13
C ALA A 45 -6.06 8.31 2.85
N LEU A 46 -5.17 7.91 1.93
CA LEU A 46 -3.97 8.69 1.58
C LEU A 46 -4.23 9.64 0.40
N GLY A 47 -5.16 9.31 -0.48
CA GLY A 47 -5.23 9.94 -1.79
C GLY A 47 -4.14 9.41 -2.72
N PHE A 48 -4.46 9.28 -4.01
CA PHE A 48 -3.56 8.71 -5.01
C PHE A 48 -2.21 9.44 -5.08
N LYS A 49 -2.22 10.78 -5.00
CA LYS A 49 -1.02 11.62 -5.05
C LYS A 49 -0.03 11.36 -3.90
N LYS A 50 -0.53 11.15 -2.68
CA LYS A 50 0.35 10.83 -1.55
C LYS A 50 0.88 9.40 -1.67
N ARG A 51 0.05 8.46 -2.13
CA ARG A 51 0.50 7.08 -2.40
C ARG A 51 1.62 7.05 -3.44
N ALA A 52 1.50 7.80 -4.53
CA ALA A 52 2.53 7.91 -5.56
C ALA A 52 3.87 8.46 -5.05
N PHE A 53 3.84 9.30 -4.00
CA PHE A 53 5.05 9.86 -3.39
C PHE A 53 5.81 8.86 -2.50
N PHE A 54 5.12 7.89 -1.87
CA PHE A 54 5.72 6.96 -0.92
C PHE A 54 5.84 5.52 -1.45
N ASP A 55 5.12 5.17 -2.51
CA ASP A 55 5.10 3.83 -3.12
C ASP A 55 5.74 3.88 -4.51
N ASN A 56 6.95 3.32 -4.61
CA ASN A 56 7.72 3.31 -5.86
C ASN A 56 6.98 2.65 -7.04
N ARG A 57 6.00 1.78 -6.78
CA ARG A 57 5.17 1.17 -7.84
C ARG A 57 4.31 2.19 -8.58
N PHE A 58 4.07 3.35 -7.97
CA PHE A 58 3.22 4.41 -8.49
C PHE A 58 4.00 5.65 -8.95
N LYS A 59 5.33 5.55 -9.02
CA LYS A 59 6.20 6.64 -9.46
C LYS A 59 5.85 7.10 -10.88
N GLY A 60 5.72 8.41 -11.10
CA GLY A 60 5.36 8.98 -12.42
C GLY A 60 3.87 9.06 -12.70
N MET A 61 3.02 8.66 -11.74
CA MET A 61 1.56 8.81 -11.81
C MET A 61 1.05 9.93 -10.88
N GLU A 62 1.87 10.95 -10.58
CA GLU A 62 1.50 12.01 -9.63
C GLU A 62 0.47 13.05 -10.17
N THR A 63 -0.07 12.86 -11.37
CA THR A 63 -0.92 13.82 -12.11
C THR A 63 -2.20 14.19 -11.37
#